data_AF-A0A963SIJ6-F1
#
_entry.id   AF-A0A963SIJ6-F1
#
_cell.length_a   1.000
_cell.length_b   1.000
_cell.length_c   1.000
_cell.angle_alpha   90.00
_cell.angle_beta   90.00
_cell.angle_gamma   90.00
#
_symmetry.space_group_name_H-M   'P 1'
#
loop_
_entity.id
_entity.type
_entity.pdbx_description
1 polymer ?
#
loop_
_entity_poly.entity_id
_entity_poly.type
_entity_poly.pdbx_seq_one_letter_code
_entity_poly.pdbx_strand_id
1 'polypeptide(L)' 'SDDQLFYAMQRGLGEEEAVALIVNGFAKEVLKELPMEFAVEAQKLLAISLEGSVG' A
#
# COMPACT_ATOMS: atom_id res chain seq x y z
N SER A 1 -16.13 -0.14 -0.33
CA SER A 1 -14.96 0.21 -1.15
C SER A 1 -15.42 0.99 -2.37
N ASP A 2 -16.38 0.45 -3.13
CA ASP A 2 -16.89 1.08 -4.35
C ASP A 2 -17.61 2.41 -4.13
N ASP A 3 -18.35 2.57 -3.02
CA ASP A 3 -18.99 3.85 -2.67
C ASP A 3 -17.97 4.97 -2.43
N GLN A 4 -16.78 4.65 -1.90
CA GLN A 4 -15.72 5.63 -1.67
C GLN A 4 -15.04 6.02 -2.98
N LEU A 5 -14.85 5.05 -3.89
CA LEU A 5 -14.35 5.29 -5.24
C LEU A 5 -15.33 6.17 -6.02
N PHE A 6 -16.62 5.83 -6.01
CA PHE A 6 -17.67 6.60 -6.68
C PHE A 6 -17.78 8.03 -6.12
N TYR A 7 -17.72 8.19 -4.80
CA TYR A 7 -17.73 9.51 -4.16
C TYR A 7 -16.51 10.37 -4.50
N ALA A 8 -15.34 9.75 -4.59
CA ALA A 8 -14.10 10.41 -5.01
C ALA A 8 -14.17 10.83 -6.49
N MET A 9 -14.64 9.94 -7.36
CA MET A 9 -14.83 10.24 -8.78
C MET A 9 -15.88 11.34 -9.01
N GLN A 10 -16.97 11.36 -8.23
CA GLN A 10 -17.97 12.44 -8.28
C GLN A 10 -17.41 13.82 -7.87
N ARG A 11 -16.29 13.85 -7.15
CA ARG A 11 -15.55 15.08 -6.80
C ARG A 11 -14.56 15.53 -7.88
N GLY A 12 -14.53 14.83 -9.02
CA GLY A 12 -13.63 15.11 -10.12
C GLY A 12 -12.25 14.47 -9.97
N LEU A 13 -12.06 13.55 -9.02
CA LEU A 13 -10.83 12.76 -8.95
C LEU A 13 -10.85 11.72 -10.08
N GLY A 14 -9.73 11.57 -10.77
CA GLY A 14 -9.55 10.46 -11.70
C GLY A 14 -9.63 9.12 -10.97
N GLU A 15 -10.02 8.05 -11.66
CA GLU A 15 -10.15 6.72 -11.06
C GLU A 15 -8.84 6.26 -10.39
N GLU A 16 -7.70 6.41 -11.07
CA GLU A 16 -6.38 6.09 -10.52
C GLU A 16 -6.04 6.93 -9.28
N GLU A 17 -6.39 8.21 -9.28
CA GLU A 17 -6.12 9.13 -8.17
C GLU A 17 -6.99 8.81 -6.96
N ALA A 18 -8.26 8.44 -7.20
CA ALA A 18 -9.18 8.00 -6.17
C ALA A 18 -8.74 6.66 -5.55
N VAL A 19 -8.31 5.70 -6.36
CA VAL A 19 -7.74 4.42 -5.87
C VAL A 19 -6.47 4.69 -5.06
N ALA A 20 -5.57 5.53 -5.57
CA ALA A 20 -4.34 5.88 -4.85
C ALA A 20 -4.65 6.52 -3.50
N LEU A 21 -5.62 7.43 -3.41
CA LEU A 21 -6.02 8.07 -2.16
C LEU A 21 -6.54 7.06 -1.13
N ILE A 22 -7.40 6.14 -1.55
CA ILE A 22 -8.00 5.10 -0.68
C ILE A 22 -6.91 4.13 -0.19
N VAL A 23 -6.06 3.65 -1.09
CA VAL A 23 -4.98 2.71 -0.76
C VAL A 23 -3.93 3.36 0.12
N ASN A 24 -3.52 4.60 -0.18
CA ASN A 24 -2.52 5.32 0.63
C ASN A 24 -3.03 5.62 2.04
N GLY A 25 -4.32 5.96 2.19
CA GLY A 25 -4.95 6.16 3.48
C GLY A 25 -4.90 4.89 4.34
N PHE A 26 -5.30 3.76 3.77
CA PHE A 26 -5.26 2.45 4.43
C PHE A 26 -3.83 1.99 4.75
N ALA A 27 -2.92 2.08 3.77
CA ALA A 27 -1.53 1.70 3.94
C ALA A 27 -0.84 2.50 5.05
N LYS A 28 -1.18 3.78 5.22
CA LYS A 28 -0.63 4.62 6.29
C LYS A 28 -1.07 4.16 7.69
N GLU A 29 -2.31 3.70 7.85
CA GLU A 29 -2.78 3.15 9.13
C GLU A 29 -2.14 1.79 9.40
N VAL A 30 -2.08 0.92 8.40
CA VAL A 30 -1.41 -0.39 8.50
C VAL A 30 0.08 -0.24 8.83
N LEU A 31 0.78 0.69 8.18
CA LEU A 31 2.20 0.94 8.43
C LEU A 31 2.47 1.59 9.79
N LYS A 32 1.50 2.30 10.37
CA LYS A 32 1.60 2.84 11.74
C LYS A 32 1.40 1.77 12.80
N GLU A 33 0.52 0.82 12.54
CA GLU A 33 0.28 -0.33 13.42
C GLU A 33 1.32 -1.43 13.24
N LEU A 34 2.10 -1.40 12.14
CA LEU A 34 3.18 -2.34 11.91
C LEU A 34 4.31 -2.08 12.92
N PRO A 35 4.57 -3.01 13.86
CA PRO A 35 5.65 -2.83 14.83
C PRO A 35 6.99 -2.77 14.11
N MET A 36 7.87 -1.86 14.52
CA MET A 36 9.21 -1.69 13.95
C MET A 36 10.03 -2.99 13.91
N GLU A 37 9.70 -3.94 14.79
CA GLU A 37 10.29 -5.28 14.88
C GLU A 37 10.04 -6.14 13.63
N PHE A 38 8.94 -5.90 12.89
CA PHE A 38 8.60 -6.64 11.66
C PHE A 38 9.07 -5.96 10.38
N ALA A 39 9.31 -4.64 10.40
CA ALA A 39 9.81 -3.90 9.25
C ALA A 39 11.21 -4.36 8.80
N VAL A 40 12.06 -4.69 9.78
CA VAL A 40 13.42 -5.21 9.54
C VAL A 40 13.38 -6.63 8.97
N GLU A 41 12.44 -7.46 9.41
CA GLU A 41 12.32 -8.84 8.93
C GLU A 41 11.73 -8.92 7.51
N ALA A 42 10.77 -8.04 7.19
CA ALA A 42 10.26 -7.88 5.82
C ALA A 42 11.35 -7.40 4.84
N GLN A 43 12.24 -6.49 5.27
CA GLN A 43 13.40 -6.06 4.48
C GLN A 43 14.37 -7.21 4.19
N LYS A 44 14.64 -8.07 5.18
CA LYS A 44 15.51 -9.25 4.99
C LYS A 44 14.89 -10.27 4.05
N LEU A 45 13.60 -10.57 4.20
CA LEU A 45 12.89 -11.51 3.33
C LEU A 45 12.86 -11.02 1.87
N LEU A 46 12.64 -9.72 1.64
CA LEU A 46 12.72 -9.10 0.31
C LEU A 46 14.13 -9.21 -0.29
N ALA A 47 15.19 -8.98 0.50
CA ALA A 47 16.57 -9.10 0.04
C ALA A 47 16.92 -10.53 -0.39
N ILE A 48 16.50 -11.53 0.39
CA ILE A 48 16.72 -12.97 0.08
C ILE A 48 15.98 -13.38 -1.20
N SER A 49 14.74 -12.90 -1.41
CA SER A 49 13.98 -13.20 -2.62
C SER A 49 14.61 -12.60 -3.88
N LEU A 50 15.30 -11.47 -3.78
CA LEU A 50 16.01 -10.82 -4.88
C LEU A 50 17.32 -11.54 -5.23
N GLU A 51 18.02 -12.08 -4.24
CA GLU A 51 19.23 -12.89 -4.46
C GLU A 51 18.91 -14.26 -5.09
N GLY A 52 17.71 -14.82 -4.83
CA GLY A 52 17.24 -16.08 -5.41
C GLY A 52 16.57 -15.95 -6.79
N SER A 53 16.27 -14.74 -7.28
CA SER A 53 15.56 -14.52 -8.56
C SER A 53 16.47 -14.06 -9.71
N VAL A 54 17.78 -13.94 -9.47
CA VAL A 54 18.77 -13.77 -10.53
C VAL A 54 19.53 -15.09 -10.69
N GLY A 55 18.87 -16.04 -11.36
CA GLY A 55 19.38 -17.35 -11.72
C GLY A 55 18.56 -17.95 -12.85
#